data_AF-A0A2I0LDH3-F1
#
_entry.id   AF-A0A2I0LDH3-F1
#
_cell.length_a   1.000
_cell.length_b   1.000
_cell.length_c   1.000
_cell.angle_alpha   90.00
_cell.angle_beta   90.00
_cell.angle_gamma   90.00
#
_symmetry.space_group_name_H-M   'P 1'
#
loop_
_entity.id
_entity.type
_entity.pdbx_description
1 polymer ?
#
loop_
_entity_poly.entity_id
_entity_poly.type
_entity_poly.pdbx_seq_one_letter_code
_entity_poly.pdbx_strand_id
1 'polypeptide(L)'
;MAAQTPRQTMDSFVQYVKGEGILDDKFDNTRNLVRETYPEFALDIFKNYVRDADKLMRELAHHLKQPVVDYPKVDNITHRFKGASMR
;
A
#
# COMPACT_ATOMS: atom_id res chain seq x y z
N MET A 1 10.57 25.81 -22.15
CA MET A 1 9.87 25.07 -21.08
C MET A 1 10.94 24.40 -20.24
N ALA A 2 11.12 24.76 -18.96
CA ALA A 2 12.12 24.08 -18.13
C ALA A 2 11.65 22.63 -17.87
N ALA A 3 12.51 21.65 -18.09
CA ALA A 3 12.19 20.26 -17.77
C ALA A 3 12.05 20.09 -16.25
N GLN A 4 11.03 19.35 -15.82
CA GLN A 4 10.87 19.02 -14.41
C GLN A 4 12.03 18.14 -13.95
N THR A 5 12.54 18.43 -12.75
CA THR A 5 13.51 17.53 -12.10
C THR A 5 12.81 16.23 -11.68
N PRO A 6 13.54 15.10 -11.55
CA PRO A 6 12.96 13.84 -11.08
C PRO A 6 12.21 13.97 -9.75
N ARG A 7 12.66 14.88 -8.87
CA ARG A 7 12.01 15.18 -7.60
C ARG A 7 10.65 15.86 -7.79
N GLN A 8 10.59 16.89 -8.63
CA GLN A 8 9.34 17.57 -8.96
C GLN A 8 8.33 16.64 -9.64
N THR A 9 8.81 15.74 -10.51
CA THR A 9 7.98 14.71 -11.13
C THR A 9 7.38 13.77 -10.08
N MET A 10 8.20 13.31 -9.13
CA MET A 10 7.74 12.42 -8.06
C MET A 10 6.78 13.12 -7.09
N ASP A 11 7.06 14.38 -6.74
CA ASP A 11 6.16 15.19 -5.91
C ASP A 11 4.79 15.36 -6.59
N SER A 12 4.78 15.69 -7.88
CA SER A 12 3.54 15.84 -8.67
C SER A 12 2.77 14.53 -8.77
N PHE A 13 3.46 13.41 -8.94
CA PHE A 13 2.84 12.09 -8.97
C PHE A 13 2.17 11.73 -7.63
N VAL A 14 2.85 11.98 -6.50
CA VAL A 14 2.26 11.74 -5.17
C VAL A 14 1.00 12.59 -4.98
N GLN A 15 1.03 13.88 -5.37
CA GLN A 15 -0.15 14.75 -5.28
C GLN A 15 -1.30 14.25 -6.16
N TYR A 16 -1.02 13.82 -7.38
CA TYR A 16 -2.02 13.23 -8.26
C TYR A 16 -2.68 11.99 -7.62
N VAL A 17 -1.87 11.05 -7.12
CA VAL A 17 -2.37 9.80 -6.53
C VAL A 17 -3.14 10.05 -5.21
N LYS A 18 -2.77 11.08 -4.43
CA LYS A 18 -3.57 11.53 -3.27
C LYS A 18 -4.91 12.14 -3.73
N GLY A 19 -4.90 12.94 -4.79
CA GLY A 19 -6.12 13.52 -5.38
C GLY A 19 -7.12 12.47 -5.86
N GLU A 20 -6.62 11.33 -6.35
CA GLU A 20 -7.43 10.16 -6.73
C GLU A 20 -7.88 9.31 -5.51
N GLY A 21 -7.45 9.65 -4.29
CA GLY A 21 -7.83 8.93 -3.06
C GLY A 21 -7.11 7.59 -2.86
N ILE A 22 -6.06 7.30 -3.63
CA ILE A 22 -5.26 6.07 -3.50
C ILE A 22 -4.31 6.15 -2.30
N LEU A 23 -3.79 7.35 -2.01
CA LEU A 23 -2.95 7.64 -0.85
C LEU A 23 -3.67 8.61 0.08
N ASP A 24 -3.49 8.43 1.38
CA ASP A 24 -4.03 9.31 2.42
C ASP A 24 -2.92 10.14 3.10
N ASP A 25 -3.29 10.92 4.11
CA ASP A 25 -2.33 11.75 4.85
C ASP A 25 -1.36 10.94 5.72
N LYS A 26 -1.64 9.65 6.00
CA LYS A 26 -0.69 8.79 6.72
C LYS A 26 0.53 8.48 5.87
N PHE A 27 0.35 8.41 4.55
CA PHE A 27 1.46 8.28 3.62
C PHE A 27 2.51 9.37 3.81
N ASP A 28 2.09 10.61 4.05
CA ASP A 28 3.02 11.73 4.24
C ASP A 28 3.86 11.59 5.52
N ASN A 29 3.28 11.04 6.59
CA ASN A 29 4.01 10.75 7.83
C ASN A 29 5.11 9.71 7.59
N THR A 30 4.78 8.59 6.92
CA THR A 30 5.74 7.55 6.58
C THR A 30 6.82 8.08 5.64
N ARG A 31 6.41 8.88 4.64
CA ARG A 31 7.31 9.52 3.68
C ARG A 31 8.29 10.47 4.36
N ASN A 32 7.83 11.31 5.29
CA ASN A 32 8.69 12.25 6.01
C ASN A 32 9.67 11.51 6.93
N LEU A 33 9.19 10.50 7.67
CA LEU A 33 10.05 9.68 8.53
C LEU A 33 11.17 8.99 7.74
N VAL A 34 10.83 8.38 6.59
CA VAL A 34 11.82 7.74 5.71
C VAL A 34 12.83 8.76 5.20
N ARG A 35 12.37 9.93 4.75
CA ARG A 35 13.23 11.00 4.23
C ARG A 35 14.26 11.49 5.25
N GLU A 36 13.90 11.48 6.53
CA GLU A 36 14.76 11.92 7.63
C GLU A 36 15.72 10.84 8.11
N THR A 37 15.38 9.56 7.92
CA THR A 37 16.10 8.45 8.60
C THR A 37 16.89 7.56 7.65
N TYR A 38 16.24 6.95 6.64
CA TYR A 38 16.85 5.96 5.72
C TYR A 38 16.03 5.86 4.42
N PRO A 39 16.49 6.41 3.29
CA PRO A 39 15.76 6.39 2.01
C PRO A 39 15.38 4.99 1.52
N GLU A 40 16.22 3.99 1.79
CA GLU A 40 15.96 2.57 1.45
C GLU A 40 14.75 1.99 2.20
N PHE A 41 14.42 2.53 3.37
CA PHE A 41 13.36 1.98 4.22
C PHE A 41 11.96 2.12 3.61
N ALA A 42 11.66 3.21 2.86
CA ALA A 42 10.37 3.33 2.17
C ALA A 42 10.20 2.26 1.10
N LEU A 43 11.27 1.94 0.38
CA LEU A 43 11.22 0.92 -0.65
C LEU A 43 10.92 -0.45 -0.01
N ASP A 44 11.49 -0.74 1.15
CA ASP A 44 11.22 -1.98 1.87
C ASP A 44 9.80 -2.04 2.43
N ILE A 45 9.24 -0.93 2.94
CA ILE A 45 7.83 -0.84 3.34
C ILE A 45 6.92 -1.19 2.15
N PHE A 46 7.13 -0.53 1.01
CA PHE A 46 6.33 -0.81 -0.20
C PHE A 46 6.48 -2.25 -0.68
N LYS A 47 7.71 -2.77 -0.74
CA LYS A 47 7.96 -4.17 -1.14
C LYS A 47 7.26 -5.15 -0.21
N ASN A 48 7.28 -4.90 1.09
CA ASN A 48 6.60 -5.73 2.08
C ASN A 48 5.08 -5.63 1.94
N TYR A 49 4.53 -4.43 1.75
CA TYR A 49 3.11 -4.24 1.50
C TYR A 49 2.64 -5.01 0.26
N VAL A 50 3.30 -4.84 -0.89
CA VAL A 50 2.91 -5.49 -2.14
C VAL A 50 2.95 -7.02 -2.00
N ARG A 51 3.98 -7.55 -1.31
CA ARG A 51 4.11 -8.99 -1.06
C ARG A 51 2.99 -9.52 -0.18
N ASP A 52 2.68 -8.85 0.93
CA ASP A 52 1.62 -9.24 1.84
C ASP A 52 0.25 -9.12 1.16
N ALA A 53 0.02 -8.04 0.41
CA ALA A 53 -1.19 -7.78 -0.34
C ALA A 53 -1.47 -8.89 -1.37
N ASP A 54 -0.49 -9.25 -2.21
CA ASP A 54 -0.65 -10.32 -3.21
C ASP A 54 -0.98 -11.67 -2.54
N LYS A 55 -0.27 -12.02 -1.46
CA LYS A 55 -0.54 -13.25 -0.69
C LYS A 55 -1.96 -13.26 -0.13
N LEU A 56 -2.38 -12.18 0.51
CA LEU A 56 -3.71 -12.07 1.14
C LEU A 56 -4.83 -12.06 0.10
N MET A 57 -4.65 -11.39 -1.04
CA MET A 57 -5.62 -11.41 -2.13
C MET A 57 -5.79 -12.81 -2.73
N ARG A 58 -4.71 -13.57 -2.90
CA ARG A 58 -4.78 -14.98 -3.33
C ARG A 58 -5.49 -15.86 -2.31
N GLU A 59 -5.23 -15.65 -1.02
CA GLU A 59 -5.88 -16.38 0.08
C GLU A 59 -7.39 -16.08 0.09
N LEU A 60 -7.80 -14.81 -0.02
CA LEU A 60 -9.19 -14.39 -0.16
C LEU A 60 -9.86 -15.03 -1.37
N ALA A 61 -9.25 -14.93 -2.55
CA ALA A 61 -9.78 -15.49 -3.77
C ALA A 61 -9.96 -17.02 -3.68
N HIS A 62 -9.03 -17.72 -3.02
CA HIS A 62 -9.15 -19.16 -2.79
C HIS A 62 -10.33 -19.51 -1.87
N HIS A 63 -10.49 -18.79 -0.75
CA HIS A 63 -11.54 -19.07 0.22
C HIS A 63 -12.94 -18.67 -0.25
N LEU A 64 -13.06 -17.59 -1.02
CA LEU A 64 -14.33 -17.16 -1.61
C LEU A 64 -14.83 -18.05 -2.76
N LYS A 65 -13.94 -18.86 -3.36
CA LYS A 65 -14.28 -19.81 -4.44
C LYS A 65 -14.72 -21.18 -3.94
N GLN A 66 -14.71 -21.43 -2.64
CA GLN A 66 -15.15 -22.72 -2.10
C GLN A 66 -16.66 -22.90 -2.25
N PRO A 67 -17.17 -24.13 -2.47
CA PRO A 67 -18.61 -24.37 -2.59
C PRO A 67 -19.41 -23.93 -1.36
N VAL A 68 -18.81 -24.02 -0.18
CA VAL A 68 -19.31 -23.45 1.08
C VAL A 68 -18.22 -22.53 1.62
N VAL A 69 -18.53 -21.24 1.77
CA VAL A 69 -17.57 -20.22 2.19
C VAL A 69 -17.45 -20.21 3.71
N ASP A 70 -16.21 -20.30 4.20
CA ASP A 70 -15.87 -20.06 5.62
C ASP A 70 -15.70 -18.55 5.86
N TYR A 71 -16.81 -17.87 6.20
CA TYR A 71 -16.83 -16.43 6.43
C TYR A 71 -15.95 -15.97 7.61
N PRO A 72 -15.90 -16.68 8.76
CA PRO A 72 -14.94 -16.34 9.82
C PRO A 72 -13.48 -16.31 9.32
N LYS A 73 -13.09 -17.26 8.47
CA LYS A 73 -11.75 -17.26 7.88
C LYS A 73 -11.56 -16.10 6.90
N VAL A 74 -12.54 -15.84 6.03
CA VAL A 74 -12.51 -14.70 5.09
C VAL A 74 -12.40 -13.37 5.85
N ASP A 75 -13.16 -13.18 6.93
CA ASP A 75 -13.10 -11.98 7.78
C ASP A 75 -11.69 -11.78 8.35
N ASN A 76 -11.07 -12.83 8.90
CA ASN A 76 -9.71 -12.76 9.43
C ASN A 76 -8.69 -12.32 8.36
N ILE A 77 -8.78 -12.87 7.15
CA ILE A 77 -7.89 -12.51 6.04
C ILE A 77 -8.13 -11.05 5.62
N THR A 78 -9.40 -10.62 5.55
CA THR A 78 -9.77 -9.24 5.20
C THR A 78 -9.27 -8.24 6.26
N HIS A 79 -9.34 -8.61 7.54
CA HIS A 79 -8.79 -7.81 8.64
C HIS A 79 -7.27 -7.64 8.51
N ARG A 80 -6.54 -8.72 8.21
CA ARG A 80 -5.09 -8.66 7.95
C ARG A 80 -4.76 -7.81 6.74
N PHE A 81 -5.56 -7.90 5.67
CA PHE A 81 -5.40 -7.10 4.46
C PHE A 81 -5.60 -5.62 4.73
N LYS A 82 -6.68 -5.25 5.44
CA LYS A 82 -6.88 -3.89 5.95
C LYS A 82 -5.68 -3.41 6.77
N GLY A 83 -5.18 -4.24 7.67
CA GLY A 83 -4.01 -3.91 8.48
C GLY A 83 -2.75 -3.66 7.65
N ALA A 84 -2.53 -4.43 6.58
CA ALA A 84 -1.41 -4.22 5.66
C ALA A 84 -1.52 -2.88 4.91
N SER A 85 -2.72 -2.47 4.50
CA SER A 85 -2.96 -1.20 3.78
C SER A 85 -2.90 0.05 4.68
N MET A 86 -2.88 -0.11 6.00
CA MET A 86 -2.82 0.98 6.97
C MET A 86 -1.41 1.23 7.53
N ARG A 87 -0.42 0.42 7.15
CA ARG A 87 1.00 0.56 7.52
C ARG A 87 1.70 1.50 6.54
#